data_AF-A0AAE0ZW18-F1
#
_entry.id   AF-A0AAE0ZW18-F1
#
_cell.length_a   1.000
_cell.length_b   1.000
_cell.length_c   1.000
_cell.angle_alpha   90.00
_cell.angle_beta   90.00
_cell.angle_gamma   90.00
#
_symmetry.space_group_name_H-M   'P 1'
#
loop_
_entity.id
_entity.type
_entity.pdbx_description
1 polymer ?
#
loop_
_entity_poly.entity_id
_entity_poly.type
_entity_poly.pdbx_seq_one_letter_code
_entity_poly.pdbx_strand_id
1 'polypeptide(L)'
;MPGLHQKTFNNIAKSLYSQNERLADQVFFKTATFVSRVHIRQFALNVSDEDIIDISVSFDSSWLTSGHKSLIGIGCVIDILTGLILDGHVCSLHCHICAQSDAFMKRRRPTAMNTGDKSI
;
A
#
# COMPACT_ATOMS: atom_id res chain seq x y z
N MET A 1 10.55 -25.87 3.42
CA MET A 1 10.83 -25.14 4.68
C MET A 1 9.59 -25.18 5.55
N PRO A 2 9.68 -25.48 6.86
CA PRO A 2 8.55 -25.32 7.77
C PRO A 2 8.10 -23.85 7.77
N GLY A 3 6.80 -23.60 7.78
CA GLY A 3 6.26 -22.24 7.87
C GLY A 3 6.57 -21.60 9.21
N LEU A 4 6.78 -20.29 9.21
CA LEU A 4 7.00 -19.53 10.44
C LEU A 4 5.73 -19.60 11.32
N HIS A 5 5.91 -19.70 12.64
CA HIS A 5 4.78 -19.68 13.57
C HIS A 5 4.00 -18.36 13.43
N GLN A 6 2.67 -18.43 13.45
CA GLN A 6 1.75 -17.31 13.19
C GLN A 6 2.08 -16.04 13.97
N LYS A 7 2.35 -16.17 15.27
CA LYS A 7 2.70 -15.04 16.14
C LYS A 7 4.00 -14.38 15.69
N THR A 8 5.01 -15.19 15.37
CA THR A 8 6.32 -14.72 14.91
C THR A 8 6.17 -13.99 13.58
N PHE A 9 5.42 -14.56 12.63
CA PHE A 9 5.14 -13.91 11.35
C PHE A 9 4.48 -12.55 11.52
N ASN A 10 3.40 -12.47 12.32
CA ASN A 10 2.67 -11.23 12.54
C ASN A 10 3.53 -10.15 13.20
N ASN A 11 4.40 -10.53 14.15
CA ASN A 11 5.30 -9.57 14.81
C ASN A 11 6.32 -9.00 13.84
N ILE A 12 6.92 -9.85 13.00
CA ILE A 12 7.88 -9.41 11.98
C ILE A 12 7.18 -8.53 10.94
N ALA A 13 6.02 -8.96 10.42
CA ALA A 13 5.26 -8.21 9.42
C ALA A 13 4.88 -6.81 9.92
N LYS A 14 4.36 -6.69 11.15
CA LYS A 14 4.03 -5.39 11.76
C LYS A 14 5.25 -4.48 11.88
N SER A 15 6.38 -5.02 12.32
CA SER A 15 7.62 -4.24 12.46
C SER A 15 8.16 -3.79 11.10
N LEU A 16 8.03 -4.63 10.07
CA LEU A 16 8.44 -4.30 8.72
C LEU A 16 7.53 -3.23 8.10
N TYR A 17 6.21 -3.34 8.27
CA TYR A 17 5.27 -2.34 7.76
C TYR A 17 5.49 -0.97 8.38
N SER A 18 5.67 -0.87 9.70
CA SER A 18 5.93 0.43 10.35
C SER A 18 7.26 1.05 9.94
N GLN A 19 8.30 0.24 9.72
CA GLN A 19 9.57 0.72 9.20
C GLN A 19 9.44 1.19 7.74
N ASN A 20 8.67 0.47 6.93
CA ASN A 20 8.42 0.84 5.55
C ASN A 20 7.63 2.15 5.44
N GLU A 21 6.59 2.34 6.26
CA GLU A 21 5.86 3.61 6.35
C GLU A 21 6.78 4.76 6.72
N ARG A 22 7.60 4.60 7.76
CA ARG A 22 8.57 5.62 8.17
C ARG A 22 9.58 5.96 7.07
N LEU A 23 10.05 4.95 6.34
CA LEU A 23 10.99 5.16 5.24
C LEU A 23 10.31 5.89 4.08
N ALA A 24 9.07 5.51 3.74
CA ALA A 24 8.28 6.18 2.73
C ALA A 24 8.09 7.66 3.08
N ASP A 25 7.69 7.98 4.31
CA ASP A 25 7.53 9.35 4.79
C ASP A 25 8.83 10.16 4.63
N GLN A 26 9.98 9.58 4.98
CA GLN A 26 11.27 10.25 4.84
C GLN A 26 11.63 10.52 3.38
N VAL A 27 11.34 9.59 2.48
CA VAL A 27 11.63 9.72 1.04
C VAL A 27 10.70 10.76 0.43
N PHE A 28 9.39 10.69 0.69
CA PHE A 28 8.42 11.62 0.15
C PHE A 28 8.62 13.03 0.71
N PHE A 29 8.94 13.18 2.00
CA PHE A 29 9.27 14.48 2.57
C PHE A 29 10.48 15.14 1.90
N LYS A 30 11.57 14.37 1.70
CA LYS A 30 12.76 14.87 1.00
C LYS A 30 12.44 15.25 -0.43
N THR A 31 11.63 14.44 -1.11
CA THR A 31 11.24 14.68 -2.50
C THR A 31 10.37 15.92 -2.62
N ALA A 32 9.33 16.06 -1.80
CA ALA A 32 8.47 17.25 -1.76
C ALA A 32 9.26 18.53 -1.46
N THR A 33 10.21 18.48 -0.52
CA THR A 33 11.09 19.62 -0.21
C THR A 33 11.95 20.00 -1.43
N PHE A 34 12.50 19.01 -2.12
CA PHE A 34 13.31 19.26 -3.31
C PHE A 34 12.47 19.84 -4.46
N VAL A 35 11.31 19.22 -4.74
CA VAL A 35 10.37 19.67 -5.78
C VAL A 35 9.91 21.10 -5.49
N SER A 36 9.53 21.41 -4.25
CA SER A 36 9.13 22.77 -3.85
C SER A 36 10.19 23.81 -4.18
N ARG A 37 11.45 23.55 -3.81
CA ARG A 37 12.58 24.44 -4.12
C ARG A 37 12.81 24.62 -5.61
N VAL A 38 12.63 23.57 -6.42
CA VAL A 38 12.74 23.66 -7.88
C VAL A 38 11.64 24.55 -8.44
N HIS A 39 10.39 24.38 -8.01
CA HIS A 39 9.26 25.21 -8.45
C HIS A 39 9.42 26.68 -8.05
N ILE A 40 9.76 26.97 -6.80
CA ILE A 40 10.01 28.35 -6.31
C ILE A 40 11.05 29.05 -7.18
N ARG A 41 12.17 28.35 -7.49
CA ARG A 41 13.25 28.90 -8.32
C ARG A 41 12.83 29.05 -9.78
N GLN A 42 12.19 28.04 -10.36
CA GLN A 42 11.83 28.02 -11.79
C GLN A 42 10.79 29.07 -12.13
N PHE A 43 9.84 29.33 -11.22
CA PHE A 43 8.75 30.29 -11.42
C PHE A 43 8.95 31.61 -10.68
N ALA A 44 10.11 31.80 -10.02
CA ALA A 44 10.44 32.99 -9.23
C ALA A 44 9.32 33.39 -8.26
N LEU A 45 8.73 32.39 -7.59
CA LEU A 45 7.62 32.60 -6.66
C LEU A 45 8.11 33.42 -5.47
N ASN A 46 7.36 34.45 -5.10
CA ASN A 46 7.64 35.24 -3.90
C ASN A 46 6.96 34.60 -2.68
N VAL A 47 7.46 33.42 -2.31
CA VAL A 47 6.97 32.60 -1.21
C VAL A 47 8.15 32.09 -0.37
N SER A 48 7.90 31.82 0.90
CA SER A 48 8.84 31.18 1.82
C SER A 48 8.91 29.67 1.59
N ASP A 49 9.91 29.00 2.19
CA ASP A 49 10.05 27.54 2.11
C ASP A 49 8.91 26.81 2.85
N GLU A 50 8.20 27.51 3.74
CA GLU A 50 7.07 26.99 4.53
C GLU A 50 5.70 27.21 3.88
N ASP A 51 5.63 28.00 2.82
CA ASP A 51 4.38 28.29 2.13
C ASP A 51 3.91 27.11 1.26
N ILE A 52 2.60 26.98 1.13
CA ILE A 52 1.99 25.99 0.24
C ILE A 52 2.02 26.52 -1.18
N ILE A 53 2.56 25.71 -2.10
CA ILE A 53 2.59 26.03 -3.53
C ILE A 53 1.70 25.06 -4.32
N ASP A 54 1.05 25.58 -5.35
CA ASP A 54 0.35 24.75 -6.33
C ASP A 54 1.35 24.22 -7.36
N ILE A 55 1.30 22.89 -7.58
CA ILE A 55 2.14 22.21 -8.56
C ILE A 55 1.31 21.38 -9.51
N SER A 56 1.78 21.24 -10.74
CA SER A 56 1.20 20.32 -11.70
C SER A 56 1.80 18.94 -11.54
N VAL A 57 0.95 17.92 -11.51
CA VAL A 57 1.36 16.52 -11.37
C VAL A 57 0.76 15.68 -12.48
N SER A 58 1.51 14.66 -12.88
CA SER A 58 0.97 13.53 -13.63
C SER A 58 0.68 12.37 -12.68
N PHE A 59 -0.31 11.55 -13.01
CA PHE A 59 -0.58 10.32 -12.29
C PHE A 59 -0.35 9.14 -13.23
N ASP A 60 0.43 8.17 -12.77
CA ASP A 60 0.64 6.93 -13.50
C ASP A 60 0.41 5.73 -12.59
N SER A 61 -0.05 4.62 -13.15
CA SER A 61 -0.32 3.40 -12.41
C SER A 61 0.04 2.16 -13.19
N SER A 62 0.60 1.18 -12.48
CA SER A 62 0.93 -0.13 -13.03
C SER A 62 0.19 -1.21 -12.29
N TRP A 63 -0.33 -2.19 -13.03
CA TRP A 63 -1.14 -3.28 -12.52
C TRP A 63 -0.45 -4.61 -12.85
N LEU A 64 -0.50 -5.57 -11.92
CA LEU A 64 0.12 -6.89 -12.11
C LEU A 64 -0.41 -7.61 -13.35
N THR A 65 -1.70 -7.44 -13.65
CA THR A 65 -2.33 -7.95 -14.87
C THR A 65 -3.02 -6.81 -15.59
N SER A 66 -2.91 -6.75 -16.92
CA SER A 66 -3.62 -5.75 -17.71
C SER A 66 -5.12 -6.05 -17.71
N GLY A 67 -5.93 -5.05 -17.33
CA GLY A 67 -7.39 -5.12 -17.35
C GLY A 67 -8.05 -4.72 -16.02
N HIS A 68 -9.32 -4.35 -16.09
CA HIS A 68 -10.13 -3.80 -14.99
C HIS A 68 -10.36 -4.77 -13.80
N LYS A 69 -9.74 -5.95 -13.80
CA LYS A 69 -9.86 -6.97 -12.75
C LYS A 69 -8.55 -7.21 -11.99
N SER A 70 -7.50 -6.43 -12.25
CA SER A 70 -6.26 -6.59 -11.48
C SER A 70 -6.50 -6.27 -10.01
N LEU A 71 -6.16 -7.21 -9.15
CA LEU A 71 -6.35 -7.09 -7.71
C LEU A 71 -5.10 -6.55 -7.00
N ILE A 72 -4.03 -6.32 -7.77
CA ILE A 72 -2.73 -5.84 -7.31
C ILE A 72 -2.24 -4.77 -8.28
N GLY A 73 -1.90 -3.60 -7.76
CA GLY A 73 -1.34 -2.50 -8.54
C GLY A 73 -0.68 -1.44 -7.67
N ILE A 74 -0.01 -0.51 -8.32
CA ILE A 74 0.61 0.66 -7.72
C ILE A 74 0.19 1.90 -8.50
N GLY A 75 -0.18 2.97 -7.80
CA GLY A 75 -0.39 4.29 -8.35
C GLY A 75 0.64 5.26 -7.79
N CYS A 76 1.13 6.19 -8.63
CA CYS A 76 2.14 7.17 -8.26
C CYS A 76 1.71 8.56 -8.72
N VAL A 77 1.90 9.56 -7.85
CA VAL A 77 1.79 10.98 -8.16
C VAL A 77 3.19 11.49 -8.50
N ILE A 78 3.36 12.03 -9.70
CA ILE A 78 4.67 12.38 -10.26
C ILE A 78 4.66 13.87 -10.61
N ASP A 79 5.62 14.62 -10.07
CA ASP A 79 5.82 16.02 -10.45
C ASP A 79 6.23 16.14 -11.93
N ILE A 80 5.55 16.98 -12.70
CA ILE A 80 5.80 17.07 -14.15
C ILE A 80 7.14 17.71 -14.50
N LEU A 81 7.69 18.54 -13.60
CA LEU A 81 8.88 19.33 -13.85
C LEU A 81 10.16 18.52 -13.57
N THR A 82 10.19 17.82 -12.43
CA THR A 82 11.34 17.03 -11.98
C THR A 82 11.24 15.56 -12.34
N GLY A 83 10.03 15.06 -12.64
CA GLY A 83 9.78 13.63 -12.85
C GLY A 83 9.86 12.79 -11.58
N LEU A 84 9.92 13.41 -10.39
CA LEU A 84 10.03 12.70 -9.12
C LEU A 84 8.65 12.31 -8.58
N ILE A 85 8.59 11.16 -7.90
CA ILE A 85 7.37 10.65 -7.27
C ILE A 85 7.17 11.36 -5.92
N LEU A 86 6.06 12.08 -5.79
CA LEU A 86 5.66 12.80 -4.58
C LEU A 86 4.91 11.92 -3.59
N ASP A 87 4.13 10.97 -4.10
CA ASP A 87 3.37 10.01 -3.31
C ASP A 87 3.10 8.74 -4.13
N GLY A 88 2.88 7.62 -3.46
CA GLY A 88 2.55 6.35 -4.11
C GLY A 88 1.72 5.43 -3.21
N HIS A 89 0.77 4.73 -3.82
CA HIS A 89 -0.12 3.81 -3.12
C HIS A 89 -0.13 2.43 -3.78
N VAL A 90 0.01 1.39 -2.96
CA VAL A 90 -0.10 0.00 -3.39
C VAL A 90 -1.51 -0.51 -3.10
N CYS A 91 -2.25 -0.80 -4.17
CA CYS A 91 -3.57 -1.41 -4.11
C CYS A 91 -3.42 -2.94 -4.06
N SER A 92 -4.01 -3.59 -3.06
CA SER A 92 -4.07 -5.06 -2.97
C SER A 92 -5.38 -5.51 -2.33
N LEU A 93 -6.10 -6.44 -2.96
CA LEU A 93 -7.19 -7.18 -2.28
C LEU A 93 -6.67 -8.38 -1.46
N HIS A 94 -5.38 -8.68 -1.54
CA HIS A 94 -4.79 -9.73 -0.73
C HIS A 94 -4.35 -9.19 0.63
N CYS A 95 -4.97 -9.72 1.69
CA CYS A 95 -4.49 -9.55 3.05
C CYS A 95 -4.13 -10.93 3.63
N HIS A 96 -2.85 -11.13 3.95
CA HIS A 96 -2.36 -12.41 4.47
C HIS A 96 -3.00 -12.76 5.82
N ILE A 97 -3.24 -11.76 6.68
CA ILE A 97 -3.91 -11.95 7.99
C ILE A 97 -5.35 -12.43 7.78
N CYS A 98 -6.08 -11.86 6.81
CA CYS A 98 -7.43 -12.28 6.46
C CYS A 98 -7.44 -13.70 5.90
N ALA A 99 -6.50 -14.03 5.01
CA ALA A 99 -6.36 -15.37 4.43
C ALA A 99 -6.12 -16.44 5.52
N GLN A 100 -5.27 -16.15 6.50
CA GLN A 100 -5.01 -17.05 7.62
C GLN A 100 -6.19 -17.16 8.59
N SER A 101 -6.87 -16.05 8.86
CA SER A 101 -8.07 -16.03 9.71
C SER A 101 -9.21 -16.83 9.10
N ASP A 102 -9.46 -16.70 7.79
CA ASP A 102 -10.49 -17.50 7.10
C ASP A 102 -10.14 -18.99 7.10
N ALA A 103 -8.87 -19.35 6.88
CA ALA A 103 -8.42 -20.74 7.00
C ALA A 103 -8.63 -21.30 8.41
N PHE A 104 -8.36 -20.51 9.46
CA PHE A 104 -8.63 -20.88 10.84
C PHE A 104 -10.14 -21.04 11.11
N MET A 105 -10.97 -20.12 10.64
CA MET A 105 -12.42 -20.17 10.80
C MET A 105 -13.04 -21.36 10.07
N LYS A 106 -12.58 -21.67 8.85
CA LYS A 106 -13.00 -22.87 8.09
C LYS A 106 -12.68 -24.17 8.82
N ARG A 107 -11.53 -24.28 9.48
CA ARG A 107 -11.16 -25.45 10.30
C ARG A 107 -12.04 -25.63 11.55
N ARG A 108 -12.65 -24.54 12.04
CA ARG A 108 -13.50 -24.52 13.24
C ARG A 108 -14.99 -24.58 12.95
N ARG A 109 -15.41 -24.63 11.67
CA ARG A 109 -16.81 -24.90 11.37
C ARG A 109 -17.15 -26.27 11.94
N PRO A 110 -18.20 -26.40 12.78
CA PRO A 110 -18.71 -27.73 13.10
C PRO A 110 -19.04 -28.39 11.76
N THR A 111 -18.49 -29.58 11.50
CA THR A 111 -19.00 -30.45 10.44
C THR A 111 -20.50 -30.53 10.66
N ALA A 112 -21.28 -30.10 9.67
CA ALA A 112 -22.73 -30.25 9.71
C ALA A 112 -23.04 -31.67 10.19
N MET A 113 -23.69 -31.76 11.34
CA MET A 113 -24.16 -33.02 11.89
C MET A 113 -25.01 -33.66 10.80
N ASN A 114 -24.58 -34.82 10.29
CA ASN A 114 -25.37 -35.58 9.33
C ASN A 114 -26.70 -35.95 10.00
N THR A 115 -27.72 -35.10 9.88
CA THR A 115 -29.11 -35.46 10.13
C THR A 115 -29.58 -36.29 8.94
N GLY A 116 -29.05 -37.50 8.84
CA GLY A 116 -29.64 -38.57 8.06
C GLY A 116 -30.65 -39.29 8.95
N ASP A 117 -31.79 -38.66 9.20
CA ASP A 117 -33.00 -39.39 9.59
C ASP A 117 -33.37 -40.28 8.40
N LYS A 118 -32.91 -41.53 8.44
CA LYS A 118 -33.51 -42.58 7.64
C LYS A 118 -34.79 -43.00 8.33
N SER A 119 -35.89 -42.63 7.71
CA SER A 119 -37.20 -43.23 7.88
C SER A 119 -37.10 -44.76 7.95
N ILE A 120 -37.70 -45.35 8.98
CA ILE A 120 -38.67 -46.47 8.98
C ILE A 120 -39.19 -46.62 10.41
#